data_AF-A0A7W0LFZ4-F1
#
_entry.id   AF-A0A7W0LFZ4-F1
#
_cell.length_a   1.000
_cell.length_b   1.000
_cell.length_c   1.000
_cell.angle_alpha   90.00
_cell.angle_beta   90.00
_cell.angle_gamma   90.00
#
_symmetry.space_group_name_H-M   'P 1'
#
loop_
_entity.id
_entity.type
_entity.pdbx_description
1 polymer ?
#
loop_
_entity_poly.entity_id
_entity_poly.type
_entity_poly.pdbx_seq_one_letter_code
_entity_poly.pdbx_strand_id
1 'polypeptide(L)'
;LQVSKRAPNAAVHKAGADGGVTQEIAWNVKGDKAECLVNGTVVASVPKADIVGAGKLESTDGVYGIRVSHNVDLIVTGLTKN
;
A
#
# COMPACT_ATOMS: atom_id res chain seq x y z
N LEU A 1 -13.71 4.52 6.66
CA LEU A 1 -12.24 4.41 6.43
C LEU A 1 -11.73 3.31 7.37
N GLN A 2 -11.45 2.11 6.88
CA GLN A 2 -10.90 1.06 7.73
C GLN A 2 -9.42 1.42 7.98
N VAL A 3 -9.13 1.91 9.19
CA VAL A 3 -7.76 2.23 9.61
C VAL A 3 -7.22 0.99 10.32
N SER A 4 -6.29 0.29 9.69
CA SER A 4 -5.55 -0.80 10.34
C SER A 4 -4.80 -0.25 11.55
N LYS A 5 -4.78 -0.98 12.67
CA LYS A 5 -3.99 -0.59 13.85
C LYS A 5 -2.52 -0.52 13.44
N ARG A 6 -1.86 0.61 13.73
CA ARG A 6 -0.42 0.78 13.46
C ARG A 6 0.37 -0.25 14.27
N ALA A 7 1.22 -1.00 13.59
CA ALA A 7 2.17 -1.93 14.20
C ALA A 7 3.56 -1.71 13.60
N PRO A 8 4.64 -1.82 14.38
CA PRO A 8 5.99 -1.74 13.84
C PRO A 8 6.26 -2.91 12.89
N ASN A 9 6.95 -2.64 11.78
CA ASN A 9 7.41 -3.66 10.84
C ASN A 9 8.82 -3.30 10.38
N ALA A 10 9.76 -4.24 10.48
CA ALA A 10 11.17 -4.01 10.15
C ALA A 10 11.41 -3.68 8.67
N ALA A 11 10.52 -4.13 7.78
CA ALA A 11 10.59 -3.80 6.36
C ALA A 11 10.27 -2.33 6.08
N VAL A 12 9.63 -1.62 7.01
CA VAL A 12 9.30 -0.20 6.85
C VAL A 12 10.44 0.63 7.44
N HIS A 13 11.35 1.10 6.59
CA HIS A 13 12.43 2.00 7.01
C HIS A 13 11.91 3.30 7.63
N LYS A 14 12.69 3.84 8.56
CA LYS A 14 12.47 5.16 9.15
C LYS A 14 13.21 6.22 8.34
N ALA A 15 12.75 7.46 8.45
CA ALA A 15 13.45 8.60 7.88
C ALA A 15 14.87 8.74 8.45
N GLY A 16 15.81 9.13 7.58
CA GLY A 16 17.17 9.51 7.95
C GLY A 16 17.23 10.88 8.63
N ALA A 17 18.44 11.32 8.94
CA ALA A 17 18.69 12.63 9.57
C ALA A 17 18.26 13.82 8.69
N ASP A 18 18.21 13.62 7.37
CA ASP A 18 17.72 14.57 6.38
C ASP A 18 16.19 14.58 6.24
N GLY A 19 15.47 13.72 6.99
CA GLY A 19 14.03 13.56 6.92
C GLY A 19 13.55 12.71 5.74
N GLY A 20 14.46 12.24 4.87
CA GLY A 20 14.15 11.42 3.70
C GLY A 20 14.04 9.94 4.02
N VAL A 21 13.24 9.21 3.24
CA VAL A 21 13.19 7.75 3.24
C VAL A 21 12.86 7.24 1.85
N THR A 22 13.49 6.14 1.43
CA THR A 22 13.13 5.42 0.20
C THR A 22 12.55 4.07 0.57
N GLN A 23 11.42 3.73 -0.08
CA GLN A 23 10.75 2.45 0.07
C GLN A 23 10.40 1.92 -1.31
N GLU A 24 10.60 0.64 -1.55
CA GLU A 24 9.96 -0.07 -2.65
C GLU A 24 8.55 -0.47 -2.20
N ILE A 25 7.54 -0.06 -2.96
CA ILE A 25 6.14 -0.31 -2.63
C ILE A 25 5.49 -1.12 -3.74
N ALA A 26 4.81 -2.21 -3.39
CA ALA A 26 3.95 -2.94 -4.32
C ALA A 26 2.57 -3.17 -3.71
N TRP A 27 1.54 -3.07 -4.55
CA TRP A 27 0.18 -3.44 -4.21
C TRP A 27 -0.27 -4.59 -5.10
N ASN A 28 -0.48 -5.76 -4.49
CA ASN A 28 -0.80 -6.99 -5.21
C ASN A 28 -2.24 -7.40 -4.95
N VAL A 29 -3.05 -7.46 -6.00
CA VAL A 29 -4.38 -8.09 -5.96
C VAL A 29 -4.26 -9.41 -6.70
N LYS A 30 -4.30 -10.52 -5.97
CA LYS A 30 -4.13 -11.86 -6.54
C LYS A 30 -4.95 -12.89 -5.78
N GLY A 31 -5.68 -13.73 -6.52
CA GLY A 31 -6.54 -14.76 -5.93
C GLY A 31 -7.62 -14.12 -5.06
N ASP A 32 -7.69 -14.53 -3.81
CA ASP A 32 -8.70 -14.13 -2.82
C ASP A 32 -8.22 -13.04 -1.87
N LYS A 33 -7.13 -12.32 -2.18
CA LYS A 33 -6.55 -11.29 -1.30
C LYS A 33 -5.96 -10.09 -2.03
N ALA A 34 -5.88 -8.98 -1.29
CA ALA A 34 -5.14 -7.78 -1.63
C ALA A 34 -4.03 -7.54 -0.60
N GLU A 35 -2.80 -7.29 -1.05
CA GLU A 35 -1.62 -7.25 -0.21
C GLU A 35 -0.76 -6.01 -0.49
N CYS A 36 -0.24 -5.42 0.58
CA CYS A 36 0.75 -4.36 0.53
C CYS A 36 2.12 -4.93 0.85
N LEU A 37 3.08 -4.67 -0.03
CA LEU A 37 4.47 -5.00 0.17
C LEU A 37 5.27 -3.72 0.34
N VAL A 38 6.19 -3.74 1.31
CA VAL A 38 7.21 -2.71 1.50
C VAL A 38 8.55 -3.41 1.51
N ASN A 39 9.49 -2.96 0.66
CA ASN A 39 10.83 -3.52 0.55
C ASN A 39 10.81 -5.06 0.41
N GLY A 40 9.97 -5.54 -0.52
CA GLY A 40 9.78 -6.98 -0.81
C GLY A 40 9.01 -7.79 0.24
N THR A 41 8.61 -7.20 1.37
CA THR A 41 7.94 -7.92 2.47
C THR A 41 6.46 -7.58 2.53
N VAL A 42 5.58 -8.59 2.64
CA VAL A 42 4.15 -8.37 2.90
C VAL A 42 3.98 -7.76 4.29
N VAL A 43 3.54 -6.49 4.34
CA VAL A 43 3.29 -5.77 5.59
C VAL A 43 1.81 -5.69 5.96
N ALA A 44 0.92 -5.93 4.99
CA ALA A 44 -0.50 -6.07 5.19
C ALA A 44 -1.11 -7.00 4.12
N SER A 45 -2.10 -7.79 4.52
CA SER A 45 -2.87 -8.69 3.65
C SER A 45 -4.32 -8.65 4.08
N VAL A 46 -5.24 -8.48 3.14
CA VAL A 46 -6.68 -8.40 3.41
C VAL A 46 -7.43 -9.36 2.49
N PRO A 47 -8.27 -10.26 3.04
CA PRO A 47 -9.15 -11.09 2.22
C PRO A 47 -10.07 -10.25 1.34
N LYS A 48 -10.25 -10.63 0.09
CA LYS A 48 -11.13 -9.95 -0.86
C LYS A 48 -12.58 -9.92 -0.37
N ALA A 49 -13.02 -10.97 0.33
CA ALA A 49 -14.35 -11.03 0.97
C ALA A 49 -14.56 -9.93 2.03
N ASP A 50 -13.48 -9.43 2.63
CA ASP A 50 -13.55 -8.37 3.63
C ASP A 50 -13.67 -6.98 3.00
N ILE A 51 -13.32 -6.82 1.72
CA ILE A 51 -13.29 -5.52 1.02
C ILE A 51 -14.25 -5.42 -0.18
N VAL A 52 -14.77 -6.54 -0.69
CA VAL A 52 -15.76 -6.59 -1.77
C VAL A 52 -17.11 -7.06 -1.25
N GLY A 53 -18.20 -6.40 -1.66
CA GLY A 53 -19.56 -6.76 -1.28
C GLY A 53 -20.45 -5.56 -0.97
N ALA A 54 -21.65 -5.82 -0.42
CA ALA A 54 -22.63 -4.79 -0.12
C ALA A 54 -22.06 -3.72 0.83
N GLY A 55 -22.12 -2.45 0.41
CA GLY A 55 -21.57 -1.31 1.16
C GLY A 55 -20.04 -1.20 1.15
N LYS A 56 -19.35 -1.98 0.32
CA LYS A 56 -17.89 -1.96 0.14
C LYS A 56 -17.54 -1.76 -1.34
N LEU A 57 -16.36 -2.21 -1.77
CA LEU A 57 -15.98 -2.16 -3.18
C LEU A 57 -16.86 -3.12 -3.99
N GLU A 58 -17.19 -2.71 -5.22
CA GLU A 58 -17.86 -3.59 -6.20
C GLU A 58 -16.89 -4.61 -6.79
N SER A 59 -15.65 -4.19 -7.06
CA SER A 59 -14.57 -5.03 -7.57
C SER A 59 -13.22 -4.53 -7.06
N THR A 60 -12.21 -5.38 -7.15
CA THR A 60 -10.79 -5.01 -6.98
C THR A 60 -10.15 -4.57 -8.29
N ASP A 61 -10.85 -4.71 -9.42
CA ASP A 61 -10.40 -4.26 -10.72
C ASP A 61 -10.69 -2.77 -10.89
N GLY A 62 -9.76 -2.03 -11.49
CA GLY A 62 -9.94 -0.61 -11.73
C GLY A 62 -8.65 0.12 -12.04
N VAL A 63 -8.66 1.41 -11.76
CA VAL A 63 -7.53 2.32 -11.93
C VAL A 63 -6.67 2.30 -10.67
N TYR A 64 -5.35 2.32 -10.85
CA TYR A 64 -4.39 2.51 -9.77
C TYR A 64 -3.80 3.92 -9.87
N GLY A 65 -3.43 4.49 -8.72
CA GLY A 65 -2.89 5.85 -8.64
C GLY A 65 -2.27 6.13 -7.28
N ILE A 66 -1.61 7.28 -7.18
CA ILE A 66 -0.90 7.71 -5.97
C ILE A 66 -1.63 8.91 -5.38
N ARG A 67 -1.99 8.82 -4.10
CA ARG A 67 -2.51 9.93 -3.32
C ARG A 67 -1.47 10.38 -2.32
N VAL A 68 -1.06 11.65 -2.41
CA VAL A 68 -0.09 12.25 -1.51
C VAL A 68 -0.82 13.20 -0.55
N SER A 69 -0.44 13.17 0.73
CA SER A 69 -0.92 14.16 1.71
C SER A 69 -0.23 15.50 1.48
N HIS A 70 -0.84 16.58 1.98
CA HIS A 70 -0.25 17.91 1.92
C HIS A 70 1.12 17.96 2.63
N ASN A 71 2.03 18.83 2.16
CA ASN A 71 3.38 19.07 2.71
C ASN A 71 4.34 17.87 2.65
N VAL A 72 4.27 17.08 1.57
CA VAL A 72 5.21 15.98 1.32
C VAL A 72 5.84 16.19 -0.05
N ASP A 73 7.17 16.24 -0.10
CA ASP A 73 7.92 16.12 -1.35
C ASP A 73 8.05 14.63 -1.70
N LEU A 74 7.47 14.23 -2.84
CA LEU A 74 7.46 12.85 -3.29
C LEU A 74 8.10 12.71 -4.67
N ILE A 75 9.06 11.80 -4.77
CA ILE A 75 9.59 11.31 -6.04
C ILE A 75 9.09 9.87 -6.23
N VAL A 76 8.48 9.60 -7.37
CA VAL A 76 8.03 8.26 -7.76
C VAL A 76 8.82 7.82 -8.99
N THR A 77 9.46 6.67 -8.89
CA THR A 77 10.17 6.02 -10.00
C THR A 77 9.60 4.62 -10.23
N GLY A 78 9.64 4.13 -11.47
CA GLY A 78 9.26 2.74 -11.78
C GLY A 78 7.78 2.41 -11.59
N LEU A 79 6.86 3.39 -11.57
CA LEU A 79 5.43 3.12 -11.45
C LEU A 79 4.92 2.34 -12.68
N THR A 80 4.63 1.07 -12.48
CA THR A 80 4.17 0.14 -13.53
C THR A 80 3.04 -0.74 -12.99
N LYS A 81 2.23 -1.28 -13.90
CA LYS A 81 1.26 -2.34 -13.62
C LYS A 81 1.79 -3.62 -14.25
N ASN A 82 1.99 -4.64 -13.43
CA ASN A 82 2.36 -5.99 -13.88
C ASN A 82 1.12 -6.83 -14.21
#